data_AF-A0A1Y6BYS1-F1
#
_entry.id   AF-A0A1Y6BYS1-F1
#
_cell.length_a   1.000
_cell.length_b   1.000
_cell.length_c   1.000
_cell.angle_alpha   90.00
_cell.angle_beta   90.00
_cell.angle_gamma   90.00
#
_symmetry.space_group_name_H-M   'P 1'
#
loop_
_entity.id
_entity.type
_entity.pdbx_description
1 polymer ?
#
loop_
_entity_poly.entity_id
_entity_poly.type
_entity_poly.pdbx_seq_one_letter_code
_entity_poly.pdbx_strand_id
1 'polypeptide(L)'
;MKRICFLCLLISMSWVAQAADFSIQSEGGGQGYSYQDLWQHPKAETVSLPLLNYPGQELSVRVVPARELLKSLAIKDQDRLKFHCLDGYSGFLDPKLLLSQDPSRSEAYLAIEDPDNPWPPLPKKNNKDKVTAGPYYLVWKEPKKSNIPPEFWPYQLKGLELIKGSALPFAKLNPAHGLEAGSPIMQGFQVYQKRCMQCHTLNGEGPSTMGPDLNLPMNPTEYFKPAALRKFIKNPASVREWSDMKMRWVAENTWSDQDIEVLVAYLEHMASRKLTN
;
A
#
# COMPACT_ATOMS: atom_id res chain seq x y z
N MET A 1 -11.82 22.29 66.23
CA MET A 1 -11.07 21.60 65.16
C MET A 1 -11.44 22.22 63.82
N LYS A 2 -10.54 23.03 63.22
CA LYS A 2 -10.74 23.70 61.94
C LYS A 2 -10.47 22.72 60.80
N ARG A 3 -11.47 22.43 59.96
CA ARG A 3 -11.29 21.60 58.75
C ARG A 3 -10.86 22.50 57.59
N ILE A 4 -9.61 22.32 57.14
CA ILE A 4 -9.05 22.98 55.96
C ILE A 4 -9.48 22.15 54.74
N CYS A 5 -10.27 22.75 53.85
CA CYS A 5 -10.61 22.17 52.55
C CYS A 5 -9.45 22.44 51.58
N PHE A 6 -8.73 21.39 51.18
CA PHE A 6 -7.76 21.46 50.09
C PHE A 6 -8.51 21.37 48.75
N LEU A 7 -8.54 22.48 48.02
CA LEU A 7 -9.03 22.53 46.64
C LEU A 7 -7.91 22.00 45.73
N CYS A 8 -8.04 20.77 45.22
CA CYS A 8 -7.13 20.25 44.19
C CYS A 8 -7.49 20.87 42.84
N LEU A 9 -6.62 21.75 42.33
CA LEU A 9 -6.67 22.24 40.96
C LEU A 9 -6.21 21.10 40.02
N LEU A 10 -7.14 20.54 39.25
CA LEU A 10 -6.83 19.61 38.17
C LEU A 10 -6.33 20.41 36.96
N ILE A 11 -5.02 20.39 36.72
CA ILE A 11 -4.41 20.92 35.50
C ILE A 11 -4.67 19.90 34.39
N SER A 12 -5.64 20.20 33.53
CA SER A 12 -5.90 19.43 32.30
C SER A 12 -4.77 19.69 31.29
N MET A 13 -3.76 18.80 31.26
CA MET A 13 -2.83 18.73 30.14
C MET A 13 -3.61 18.29 28.90
N SER A 14 -3.94 19.26 28.05
CA SER A 14 -4.49 18.99 26.72
C SER A 14 -3.35 18.42 25.88
N TRP A 15 -3.33 17.10 25.71
CA TRP A 15 -2.51 16.46 24.70
C TRP A 15 -3.07 16.87 23.34
N VAL A 16 -2.46 17.88 22.72
CA VAL A 16 -2.66 18.09 21.28
C VAL A 16 -1.99 16.89 20.61
N ALA A 17 -2.79 16.01 20.03
CA ALA A 17 -2.27 14.92 19.21
C ALA A 17 -1.53 15.56 18.03
N GLN A 18 -0.19 15.58 18.08
CA GLN A 18 0.61 16.08 16.99
C GLN A 18 0.48 15.10 15.82
N ALA A 19 0.03 15.59 14.67
CA ALA A 19 -0.02 14.79 13.46
C ALA A 19 1.38 14.22 13.14
N ALA A 20 1.43 12.94 12.76
CA ALA A 20 2.70 12.25 12.56
C ALA A 20 3.47 12.84 11.37
N ASP A 21 4.78 12.96 11.49
CA ASP A 21 5.64 13.43 10.40
C ASP A 21 5.71 12.41 9.25
N PHE A 22 5.94 12.91 8.04
CA PHE A 22 6.14 12.09 6.85
C PHE A 22 7.63 12.07 6.49
N SER A 23 8.15 10.91 6.08
CA SER A 23 9.56 10.81 5.69
C SER A 23 9.74 10.22 4.30
N ILE A 24 10.73 10.75 3.58
CA ILE A 24 11.24 10.17 2.34
C ILE A 24 12.72 9.88 2.53
N GLN A 25 13.09 8.60 2.55
CA GLN A 25 14.46 8.16 2.83
C GLN A 25 15.19 7.73 1.56
N SER A 26 16.51 7.88 1.54
CA SER A 26 17.41 7.34 0.48
C SER A 26 18.78 6.99 1.09
N GLU A 27 19.59 6.20 0.39
CA GLU A 27 20.94 5.80 0.83
C GLU A 27 21.87 6.98 1.15
N GLY A 28 21.65 8.15 0.53
CA GLY A 28 22.44 9.37 0.75
C GLY A 28 21.89 10.32 1.81
N GLY A 29 20.84 9.91 2.54
CA GLY A 29 20.11 10.75 3.49
C GLY A 29 18.62 10.81 3.17
N GLY A 30 17.82 11.24 4.14
CA GLY A 30 16.37 11.38 4.01
C GLY A 30 15.92 12.84 4.11
N GLN A 31 14.77 13.12 3.51
CA GLN A 31 14.01 14.33 3.72
C GLN A 31 12.81 14.01 4.63
N GLY A 32 12.83 14.56 5.85
CA GLY A 32 11.66 14.59 6.71
C GLY A 32 10.79 15.79 6.34
N TYR A 33 9.48 15.60 6.36
CA TYR A 33 8.51 16.66 6.29
C TYR A 33 7.67 16.61 7.56
N SER A 34 7.63 17.73 8.29
CA SER A 34 6.63 17.87 9.32
C SER A 34 5.23 17.92 8.70
N TYR A 35 4.21 17.61 9.50
CA TYR A 35 2.83 17.85 9.08
C TYR A 35 2.63 19.29 8.56
N GLN A 36 3.19 20.28 9.27
CA GLN A 36 3.04 21.69 8.92
C GLN A 36 3.68 22.01 7.57
N ASP A 37 4.85 21.42 7.27
CA ASP A 37 5.53 21.61 5.98
C ASP A 37 4.68 21.10 4.82
N LEU A 38 4.02 19.95 4.99
CA LEU A 38 3.13 19.38 3.99
C LEU A 38 1.83 20.19 3.88
N TRP A 39 1.23 20.54 5.01
CA TRP A 39 -0.03 21.27 5.07
C TRP A 39 0.08 22.67 4.43
N GLN A 40 1.20 23.35 4.65
CA GLN A 40 1.50 24.67 4.09
C GLN A 40 2.34 24.61 2.81
N HIS A 41 2.57 23.41 2.25
CA HIS A 41 3.43 23.27 1.09
C HIS A 41 2.95 24.20 -0.05
N PRO A 42 3.84 24.91 -0.78
CA PRO A 42 3.43 25.89 -1.79
C PRO A 42 2.63 25.32 -2.98
N LYS A 43 2.67 24.00 -3.14
CA LYS A 43 1.91 23.23 -4.13
C LYS A 43 0.74 22.45 -3.53
N ALA A 44 0.42 22.69 -2.25
CA ALA A 44 -0.72 22.07 -1.61
C ALA A 44 -2.02 22.71 -2.13
N GLU A 45 -2.97 21.87 -2.51
CA GLU A 45 -4.28 22.27 -2.97
C GLU A 45 -5.37 21.42 -2.33
N THR A 46 -6.62 21.87 -2.39
CA THR A 46 -7.77 21.08 -1.97
C THR A 46 -8.50 20.58 -3.21
N VAL A 47 -8.67 19.27 -3.30
CA VAL A 47 -9.30 18.60 -4.45
C VAL A 47 -10.43 17.68 -3.97
N SER A 48 -11.51 17.59 -4.75
CA SER A 48 -12.52 16.54 -4.58
C SER A 48 -12.05 15.31 -5.35
N LEU A 49 -11.81 14.20 -4.66
CA LEU A 49 -11.39 12.94 -5.29
C LEU A 49 -12.18 11.75 -4.72
N PRO A 50 -12.55 10.77 -5.56
CA PRO A 50 -12.99 9.48 -5.07
C PRO A 50 -11.78 8.75 -4.46
N LEU A 51 -11.86 8.46 -3.17
CA LEU A 51 -10.82 7.67 -2.50
C LEU A 51 -11.19 6.19 -2.57
N LEU A 52 -10.26 5.35 -3.02
CA LEU A 52 -10.54 3.94 -3.27
C LEU A 52 -11.09 3.20 -2.04
N ASN A 53 -10.58 3.53 -0.85
CA ASN A 53 -11.01 2.91 0.41
C ASN A 53 -12.29 3.52 1.02
N TYR A 54 -12.90 4.50 0.36
CA TYR A 54 -14.18 5.13 0.69
C TYR A 54 -15.17 4.99 -0.48
N PRO A 55 -15.60 3.77 -0.82
CA PRO A 55 -16.40 3.52 -2.00
C PRO A 55 -17.71 4.33 -1.98
N GLY A 56 -18.04 4.93 -3.13
CA GLY A 56 -19.25 5.73 -3.32
C GLY A 56 -19.19 7.14 -2.72
N GLN A 57 -18.03 7.59 -2.22
CA GLN A 57 -17.85 8.94 -1.68
C GLN A 57 -16.75 9.68 -2.44
N GLU A 58 -17.01 10.94 -2.74
CA GLU A 58 -15.95 11.91 -3.04
C GLU A 58 -15.63 12.69 -1.77
N LEU A 59 -14.36 12.79 -1.44
CA LEU A 59 -13.88 13.52 -0.28
C LEU A 59 -13.10 14.76 -0.74
N SER A 60 -13.40 15.89 -0.12
CA SER A 60 -12.57 17.09 -0.24
C SER A 60 -11.32 16.88 0.60
N VAL A 61 -10.18 16.67 -0.05
CA VAL A 61 -8.91 16.35 0.60
C VAL A 61 -7.86 17.38 0.25
N ARG A 62 -7.06 17.76 1.25
CA ARG A 62 -5.86 18.56 1.02
C ARG A 62 -4.74 17.66 0.54
N VAL A 63 -4.09 18.03 -0.55
CA VAL A 63 -3.12 17.19 -1.25
C VAL A 63 -1.87 17.96 -1.63
N VAL A 64 -0.74 17.27 -1.76
CA VAL A 64 0.46 17.76 -2.43
C VAL A 64 0.79 16.80 -3.58
N PRO A 65 1.07 17.26 -4.81
CA PRO A 65 1.49 16.39 -5.89
C PRO A 65 2.74 15.59 -5.50
N ALA A 66 2.71 14.26 -5.64
CA ALA A 66 3.81 13.40 -5.19
C ALA A 66 5.14 13.76 -5.86
N ARG A 67 5.10 14.17 -7.14
CA ARG A 67 6.27 14.66 -7.89
C ARG A 67 6.98 15.84 -7.23
N GLU A 68 6.25 16.72 -6.53
CA GLU A 68 6.84 17.88 -5.87
C GLU A 68 7.62 17.49 -4.61
N LEU A 69 7.23 16.39 -3.96
CA LEU A 69 7.93 15.83 -2.81
C LEU A 69 9.16 15.00 -3.23
N LEU A 70 9.16 14.47 -4.45
CA LEU A 70 10.22 13.60 -4.97
C LEU A 70 11.26 14.33 -5.83
N LYS A 71 11.01 15.58 -6.23
CA LYS A 71 11.84 16.31 -7.23
C LYS A 71 13.29 16.53 -6.82
N SER A 72 13.59 16.56 -5.53
CA SER A 72 14.96 16.73 -5.00
C SER A 72 15.77 15.44 -5.09
N LEU A 73 15.12 14.29 -5.29
CA LEU A 73 15.77 13.00 -5.37
C LEU A 73 16.25 12.71 -6.79
N ALA A 74 17.52 12.34 -6.92
CA ALA A 74 18.08 11.84 -8.18
C ALA A 74 17.59 10.41 -8.46
N ILE A 75 16.33 10.25 -8.85
CA ILE A 75 15.68 8.97 -9.13
C ILE A 75 16.02 8.51 -10.56
N LYS A 76 16.43 7.24 -10.71
CA LYS A 76 16.70 6.61 -12.01
C LYS A 76 15.61 5.60 -12.36
N ASP A 77 15.52 5.23 -13.63
CA ASP A 77 14.50 4.30 -14.16
C ASP A 77 14.50 2.92 -13.49
N GLN A 78 15.67 2.44 -13.05
CA GLN A 78 15.79 1.18 -12.37
C GLN A 78 15.36 1.23 -10.90
N ASP A 79 15.32 2.41 -10.29
CA ASP A 79 15.05 2.56 -8.87
C ASP A 79 13.60 2.18 -8.55
N ARG A 80 13.33 1.93 -7.27
CA ARG A 80 11.98 1.66 -6.77
C ARG A 80 11.68 2.48 -5.53
N LEU A 81 10.42 2.85 -5.35
CA LEU A 81 9.96 3.47 -4.10
C LEU A 81 9.27 2.41 -3.26
N LYS A 82 9.83 2.10 -2.09
CA LYS A 82 9.15 1.30 -1.09
C LYS A 82 8.26 2.23 -0.25
N PHE A 83 7.01 1.84 -0.04
CA PHE A 83 6.10 2.56 0.86
C PHE A 83 5.94 1.83 2.18
N HIS A 84 5.66 2.57 3.24
CA HIS A 84 5.39 2.00 4.56
C HIS A 84 4.11 2.60 5.14
N CYS A 85 3.22 1.74 5.62
CA CYS A 85 2.00 2.15 6.31
C CYS A 85 2.08 1.87 7.82
N LEU A 86 1.21 2.52 8.60
CA LEU A 86 1.11 2.33 10.04
C LEU A 86 0.61 0.92 10.41
N ASP A 87 -0.24 0.31 9.57
CA ASP A 87 -0.80 -1.03 9.78
C ASP A 87 0.11 -2.19 9.30
N GLY A 88 1.34 -1.88 8.86
CA GLY A 88 2.29 -2.85 8.34
C GLY A 88 2.12 -3.17 6.85
N TYR A 89 1.15 -2.56 6.16
CA TYR A 89 1.10 -2.63 4.70
C TYR A 89 2.35 -1.96 4.11
N SER A 90 3.01 -2.64 3.17
CA SER A 90 4.25 -2.14 2.57
C SER A 90 4.47 -2.80 1.22
N GLY A 91 5.08 -2.08 0.29
CA GLY A 91 5.27 -2.57 -1.06
C GLY A 91 6.12 -1.64 -1.89
N PHE A 92 6.24 -1.94 -3.18
CA PHE A 92 7.06 -1.19 -4.11
C PHE A 92 6.20 -0.53 -5.19
N LEU A 93 6.58 0.68 -5.55
CA LEU A 93 5.99 1.47 -6.62
C LEU A 93 7.07 1.78 -7.66
N ASP A 94 6.66 1.80 -8.94
CA ASP A 94 7.48 2.40 -9.99
C ASP A 94 7.44 3.92 -9.82
N PRO A 95 8.59 4.59 -9.59
CA PRO A 95 8.63 6.04 -9.44
C PRO A 95 8.01 6.80 -10.62
N LYS A 96 8.03 6.22 -11.84
CA LYS A 96 7.44 6.84 -13.04
C LYS A 96 5.93 7.10 -12.89
N LEU A 97 5.23 6.29 -12.08
CA LEU A 97 3.82 6.54 -11.78
C LEU A 97 3.63 7.81 -10.94
N LEU A 98 4.56 8.11 -10.02
CA LEU A 98 4.47 9.24 -9.10
C LEU A 98 5.04 10.54 -9.70
N LEU A 99 5.93 10.42 -10.68
CA LEU A 99 6.66 11.53 -11.31
C LEU A 99 6.01 12.02 -12.62
N SER A 100 4.97 11.36 -13.12
CA SER A 100 4.34 11.71 -14.40
C SER A 100 3.80 13.15 -14.40
N GLN A 101 4.12 13.89 -15.46
CA GLN A 101 3.54 15.20 -15.80
C GLN A 101 2.70 15.13 -17.09
N ASP A 102 2.56 13.93 -17.66
CA ASP A 102 1.80 13.71 -18.88
C ASP A 102 0.28 13.76 -18.57
N PRO A 103 -0.49 14.69 -19.16
CA PRO A 103 -1.92 14.83 -18.90
C PRO A 103 -2.75 13.63 -19.39
N SER A 104 -2.18 12.77 -20.23
CA SER A 104 -2.79 11.51 -20.66
C SER A 104 -2.63 10.38 -19.64
N ARG A 105 -1.85 10.58 -18.57
CA ARG A 105 -1.62 9.62 -17.48
C ARG A 105 -2.30 10.03 -16.18
N SER A 106 -2.41 9.11 -15.24
CA SER A 106 -2.85 9.40 -13.87
C SER A 106 -1.88 10.33 -13.15
N GLU A 107 -2.38 11.17 -12.26
CA GLU A 107 -1.58 12.05 -11.41
C GLU A 107 -1.62 11.59 -9.96
N ALA A 108 -0.45 11.47 -9.34
CA ALA A 108 -0.28 10.98 -7.97
C ALA A 108 -0.19 12.13 -6.96
N TYR A 109 -0.87 11.98 -5.83
CA TYR A 109 -0.90 12.95 -4.76
C TYR A 109 -0.68 12.28 -3.40
N LEU A 110 0.03 12.98 -2.51
CA LEU A 110 -0.04 12.70 -1.08
C LEU A 110 -1.20 13.50 -0.50
N ALA A 111 -2.30 12.83 -0.15
CA ALA A 111 -3.38 13.42 0.62
C ALA A 111 -3.02 13.48 2.10
N ILE A 112 -3.41 14.58 2.74
CA ILE A 112 -3.08 14.94 4.12
C ILE A 112 -4.38 15.09 4.90
N GLU A 113 -4.53 14.33 5.98
CA GLU A 113 -5.67 14.44 6.89
C GLU A 113 -5.51 15.66 7.79
N ASP A 114 -6.59 16.42 7.97
CA ASP A 114 -6.66 17.47 8.99
C ASP A 114 -6.88 16.81 10.37
N PRO A 115 -5.97 16.95 11.34
CA PRO A 115 -6.17 16.36 12.66
C PRO A 115 -7.34 16.98 13.43
N ASP A 116 -7.72 18.23 13.12
CA ASP A 116 -8.87 18.90 13.73
C ASP A 116 -10.19 18.48 13.06
N ASN A 117 -10.13 18.02 11.81
CA ASN A 117 -11.27 17.56 11.01
C ASN A 117 -10.91 16.25 10.28
N PRO A 118 -10.74 15.13 11.03
CA PRO A 118 -10.27 13.89 10.44
C PRO A 118 -11.24 13.35 9.39
N TRP A 119 -10.72 12.55 8.46
CA TRP A 119 -11.56 11.89 7.47
C TRP A 119 -12.56 10.95 8.15
N PRO A 120 -13.66 10.57 7.47
CA PRO A 120 -14.56 9.56 8.01
C PRO A 120 -13.79 8.28 8.39
N PRO A 121 -14.24 7.54 9.41
CA PRO A 121 -13.69 6.22 9.69
C PRO A 121 -13.77 5.32 8.45
N LEU A 122 -12.74 4.50 8.24
CA LEU A 122 -12.74 3.52 7.16
C LEU A 122 -14.01 2.67 7.24
N PRO A 123 -14.76 2.49 6.13
CA PRO A 123 -16.04 1.79 6.10
C PRO A 123 -15.86 0.26 6.14
N LYS A 124 -15.17 -0.23 7.17
CA LYS A 124 -14.91 -1.66 7.41
C LYS A 124 -15.79 -2.12 8.57
N LYS A 125 -16.46 -3.27 8.42
CA LYS A 125 -17.40 -3.82 9.42
C LYS A 125 -16.78 -3.98 10.82
N ASN A 126 -15.48 -4.21 10.91
CA ASN A 126 -14.74 -4.41 12.16
C ASN A 126 -13.96 -3.17 12.64
N ASN A 127 -14.16 -1.99 12.05
CA ASN A 127 -13.47 -0.76 12.46
C ASN A 127 -14.08 -0.13 13.73
N LYS A 128 -13.97 -0.85 14.86
CA LYS A 128 -14.55 -0.42 16.16
C LYS A 128 -13.87 0.83 16.71
N ASP A 129 -12.57 0.95 16.48
CA ASP A 129 -11.75 2.07 16.96
C ASP A 129 -11.87 3.32 16.06
N LYS A 130 -12.78 3.29 15.07
CA LYS A 130 -13.06 4.39 14.14
C LYS A 130 -11.81 4.91 13.42
N VAL A 131 -10.88 4.02 13.13
CA VAL A 131 -9.62 4.33 12.45
C VAL A 131 -9.91 4.91 11.05
N THR A 132 -9.22 5.99 10.70
CA THR A 132 -9.33 6.66 9.39
C THR A 132 -8.24 6.16 8.43
N ALA A 133 -8.24 6.68 7.20
CA ALA A 133 -7.17 6.47 6.23
C ALA A 133 -5.94 7.36 6.46
N GLY A 134 -5.98 8.30 7.41
CA GLY A 134 -4.89 9.22 7.68
C GLY A 134 -3.72 8.58 8.43
N PRO A 135 -2.66 9.34 8.75
CA PRO A 135 -2.53 10.79 8.53
C PRO A 135 -2.23 11.16 7.07
N TYR A 136 -1.70 10.21 6.29
CA TYR A 136 -1.43 10.42 4.87
C TYR A 136 -1.92 9.26 4.00
N TYR A 137 -2.26 9.57 2.76
CA TYR A 137 -2.78 8.60 1.80
C TYR A 137 -2.24 8.92 0.40
N LEU A 138 -1.59 7.96 -0.26
CA LEU A 138 -1.29 8.06 -1.69
C LEU A 138 -2.58 7.86 -2.51
N VAL A 139 -3.01 8.93 -3.18
CA VAL A 139 -4.25 8.97 -3.97
C VAL A 139 -3.94 9.36 -5.41
N TRP A 140 -4.87 9.05 -6.31
CA TRP A 140 -4.66 9.21 -7.74
C TRP A 140 -5.84 9.94 -8.39
N LYS A 141 -5.53 10.95 -9.19
CA LYS A 141 -6.47 11.57 -10.12
C LYS A 141 -6.47 10.79 -11.43
N GLU A 142 -7.66 10.53 -11.97
CA GLU A 142 -7.86 9.75 -13.21
C GLU A 142 -7.13 8.38 -13.22
N PRO A 143 -7.26 7.54 -12.17
CA PRO A 143 -6.44 6.33 -12.00
C PRO A 143 -6.51 5.32 -13.16
N LYS A 144 -7.61 5.33 -13.93
CA LYS A 144 -7.80 4.47 -15.09
C LYS A 144 -6.82 4.78 -16.23
N LYS A 145 -6.34 6.01 -16.36
CA LYS A 145 -5.40 6.42 -17.42
C LYS A 145 -4.07 5.67 -17.39
N SER A 146 -3.61 5.30 -16.19
CA SER A 146 -2.39 4.50 -15.98
C SER A 146 -2.67 3.09 -15.45
N ASN A 147 -3.92 2.61 -15.48
CA ASN A 147 -4.31 1.31 -14.93
C ASN A 147 -3.79 1.07 -13.51
N ILE A 148 -3.94 2.08 -12.63
CA ILE A 148 -3.45 2.02 -11.25
C ILE A 148 -4.21 0.92 -10.48
N PRO A 149 -3.51 -0.09 -9.96
CA PRO A 149 -4.14 -1.18 -9.22
C PRO A 149 -4.57 -0.75 -7.81
N PRO A 150 -5.56 -1.40 -7.18
CA PRO A 150 -5.94 -1.14 -5.79
C PRO A 150 -4.79 -1.19 -4.79
N GLU A 151 -3.81 -2.07 -5.03
CA GLU A 151 -2.64 -2.24 -4.18
C GLU A 151 -1.75 -0.98 -4.12
N PHE A 152 -1.87 -0.08 -5.10
CA PHE A 152 -1.07 1.15 -5.19
C PHE A 152 -1.78 2.37 -4.58
N TRP A 153 -2.77 2.13 -3.71
CA TRP A 153 -3.45 3.13 -2.89
C TRP A 153 -3.15 2.92 -1.39
N PRO A 154 -1.88 2.99 -0.94
CA PRO A 154 -1.56 2.86 0.48
C PRO A 154 -2.11 4.07 1.27
N TYR A 155 -3.10 3.79 2.12
CA TYR A 155 -3.53 4.71 3.19
C TYR A 155 -2.72 4.46 4.47
N GLN A 156 -2.85 5.32 5.48
CA GLN A 156 -2.02 5.29 6.68
C GLN A 156 -0.53 5.31 6.35
N LEU A 157 -0.20 5.97 5.24
CA LEU A 157 1.16 6.06 4.75
C LEU A 157 1.97 6.88 5.73
N LYS A 158 3.14 6.40 6.13
CA LYS A 158 4.07 7.12 7.03
C LYS A 158 5.34 7.59 6.33
N GLY A 159 5.63 7.02 5.16
CA GLY A 159 6.81 7.41 4.40
C GLY A 159 7.10 6.54 3.20
N LEU A 160 8.11 7.00 2.47
CA LEU A 160 8.67 6.36 1.29
C LEU A 160 10.17 6.13 1.49
N GLU A 161 10.71 5.10 0.88
CA GLU A 161 12.14 4.78 0.86
C GLU A 161 12.55 4.53 -0.60
N LEU A 162 13.54 5.27 -1.07
CA LEU A 162 14.12 5.10 -2.41
C LEU A 162 15.15 3.96 -2.38
N ILE A 163 14.80 2.86 -3.01
CA ILE A 163 15.66 1.69 -3.19
C ILE A 163 16.38 1.81 -4.53
N LYS A 164 17.71 1.85 -4.48
CA LYS A 164 18.56 2.01 -5.66
C LYS A 164 18.78 0.68 -6.38
N GLY A 165 18.76 0.74 -7.71
CA GLY A 165 19.05 -0.43 -8.56
C GLY A 165 17.81 -1.23 -8.97
N SER A 166 17.99 -2.09 -9.98
CA SER A 166 16.89 -2.80 -10.66
C SER A 166 16.38 -4.04 -9.93
N ALA A 167 17.20 -4.62 -9.05
CA ALA A 167 16.84 -5.83 -8.33
C ALA A 167 16.16 -5.46 -7.02
N LEU A 168 14.92 -5.95 -6.84
CA LEU A 168 14.32 -5.95 -5.51
C LEU A 168 15.18 -6.79 -4.57
N PRO A 169 15.27 -6.45 -3.27
CA PRO A 169 16.09 -7.17 -2.29
C PRO A 169 15.47 -8.52 -1.88
N PHE A 170 14.80 -9.21 -2.79
CA PHE A 170 14.04 -10.44 -2.54
C PHE A 170 14.34 -11.50 -3.60
N ALA A 171 15.55 -12.04 -3.57
CA ALA A 171 16.02 -13.00 -4.56
C ALA A 171 15.19 -14.31 -4.57
N LYS A 172 14.58 -14.70 -3.43
CA LYS A 172 13.79 -15.93 -3.28
C LYS A 172 12.41 -15.86 -3.93
N LEU A 173 12.00 -14.69 -4.42
CA LEU A 173 10.82 -14.51 -5.25
C LEU A 173 11.08 -14.87 -6.71
N ASN A 174 12.33 -14.93 -7.14
CA ASN A 174 12.64 -15.09 -8.55
C ASN A 174 12.26 -16.50 -9.06
N PRO A 175 11.61 -16.59 -10.23
CA PRO A 175 11.47 -17.84 -10.96
C PRO A 175 12.81 -18.50 -11.31
N ALA A 176 12.76 -19.65 -11.99
CA ALA A 176 13.96 -20.31 -12.48
C ALA A 176 14.74 -19.41 -13.45
N HIS A 177 16.07 -19.47 -13.36
CA HIS A 177 16.93 -18.90 -14.39
C HIS A 177 16.69 -19.59 -15.73
N GLY A 178 16.84 -18.85 -16.84
CA GLY A 178 16.70 -19.38 -18.19
C GLY A 178 15.27 -19.50 -18.71
N LEU A 179 14.26 -19.11 -17.93
CA LEU A 179 12.88 -18.99 -18.43
C LEU A 179 12.80 -17.89 -19.49
N GLU A 180 12.05 -18.14 -20.56
CA GLU A 180 11.74 -17.13 -21.57
C GLU A 180 10.99 -15.96 -20.93
N ALA A 181 11.37 -14.72 -21.30
CA ALA A 181 10.81 -13.50 -20.72
C ALA A 181 9.28 -13.40 -20.90
N GLY A 182 8.74 -13.98 -21.98
CA GLY A 182 7.32 -14.02 -22.28
C GLY A 182 6.57 -15.23 -21.72
N SER A 183 7.24 -16.16 -21.01
CA SER A 183 6.60 -17.37 -20.49
C SER A 183 5.49 -17.05 -19.46
N PRO A 184 4.46 -17.90 -19.32
CA PRO A 184 3.41 -17.72 -18.32
C PRO A 184 3.94 -17.53 -16.89
N ILE A 185 5.04 -18.21 -16.54
CA ILE A 185 5.68 -18.10 -15.22
C ILE A 185 6.27 -16.70 -15.01
N MET A 186 6.98 -16.16 -16.02
CA MET A 186 7.56 -14.81 -15.94
C MET A 186 6.47 -13.73 -15.91
N GLN A 187 5.39 -13.90 -16.67
CA GLN A 187 4.22 -13.02 -16.60
C GLN A 187 3.54 -13.09 -15.22
N GLY A 188 3.37 -14.30 -14.68
CA GLY A 188 2.84 -14.54 -13.34
C GLY A 188 3.68 -13.90 -12.24
N PHE A 189 4.99 -13.89 -12.39
CA PHE A 189 5.89 -13.19 -11.46
C PHE A 189 5.65 -11.67 -11.46
N GLN A 190 5.41 -11.06 -12.63
CA GLN A 190 5.06 -9.63 -12.70
C GLN A 190 3.70 -9.35 -12.04
N VAL A 191 2.72 -10.24 -12.24
CA VAL A 191 1.41 -10.15 -11.56
C VAL A 191 1.57 -10.26 -10.04
N TYR A 192 2.35 -11.23 -9.56
CA TYR A 192 2.65 -11.40 -8.14
C TYR A 192 3.29 -10.15 -7.53
N GLN A 193 4.30 -9.58 -8.20
CA GLN A 193 4.96 -8.35 -7.75
C GLN A 193 4.01 -7.16 -7.67
N LYS A 194 3.03 -7.07 -8.58
CA LYS A 194 2.06 -5.95 -8.62
C LYS A 194 0.90 -6.11 -7.63
N ARG A 195 0.50 -7.35 -7.33
CA ARG A 195 -0.80 -7.65 -6.69
C ARG A 195 -0.72 -8.40 -5.36
N CYS A 196 0.31 -9.22 -5.17
CA CYS A 196 0.39 -10.13 -4.03
C CYS A 196 1.51 -9.73 -3.06
N MET A 197 2.64 -9.29 -3.60
CA MET A 197 3.85 -9.00 -2.83
C MET A 197 3.66 -7.88 -1.79
N GLN A 198 2.70 -6.97 -1.99
CA GLN A 198 2.42 -5.88 -1.05
C GLN A 198 1.85 -6.37 0.30
N CYS A 199 1.28 -7.58 0.32
CA CYS A 199 0.71 -8.18 1.53
C CYS A 199 1.45 -9.44 1.95
N HIS A 200 1.94 -10.21 0.98
CA HIS A 200 2.42 -11.57 1.19
C HIS A 200 3.92 -11.67 1.01
N THR A 201 4.54 -12.46 1.87
CA THR A 201 5.86 -13.03 1.59
C THR A 201 5.73 -14.27 0.69
N LEU A 202 6.84 -14.70 0.12
CA LEU A 202 7.00 -16.01 -0.53
C LEU A 202 8.41 -16.51 -0.21
N ASN A 203 8.54 -17.73 0.28
CA ASN A 203 9.82 -18.27 0.77
C ASN A 203 10.47 -17.40 1.87
N GLY A 204 9.65 -16.75 2.70
CA GLY A 204 10.05 -15.88 3.79
C GLY A 204 10.50 -14.48 3.37
N GLU A 205 10.45 -14.15 2.07
CA GLU A 205 10.84 -12.83 1.57
C GLU A 205 9.64 -12.03 1.06
N GLY A 206 9.65 -10.72 1.31
CA GLY A 206 8.61 -9.78 0.89
C GLY A 206 8.65 -8.51 1.76
N PRO A 207 8.00 -7.43 1.30
CA PRO A 207 7.97 -6.16 2.03
C PRO A 207 7.03 -6.15 3.24
N SER A 208 6.04 -7.04 3.27
CA SER A 208 5.01 -7.08 4.31
C SER A 208 4.66 -8.53 4.66
N THR A 209 4.22 -8.71 5.91
CA THR A 209 3.71 -9.96 6.49
C THR A 209 2.23 -9.84 6.87
N MET A 210 1.50 -8.90 6.25
CA MET A 210 0.07 -8.71 6.50
C MET A 210 -0.75 -9.94 6.10
N GLY A 211 -0.36 -10.59 5.01
CA GLY A 211 -0.83 -11.91 4.60
C GLY A 211 0.19 -13.00 4.95
N PRO A 212 -0.25 -14.28 4.97
CA PRO A 212 0.65 -15.40 5.18
C PRO A 212 1.68 -15.53 4.05
N ASP A 213 2.77 -16.24 4.31
CA ASP A 213 3.68 -16.66 3.25
C ASP A 213 2.95 -17.55 2.23
N LEU A 214 3.21 -17.33 0.94
CA LEU A 214 2.54 -18.05 -0.14
C LEU A 214 3.30 -19.29 -0.62
N ASN A 215 4.37 -19.70 0.06
CA ASN A 215 5.07 -20.96 -0.22
C ASN A 215 5.30 -21.82 1.02
N LEU A 216 5.40 -21.21 2.21
CA LEU A 216 5.74 -21.90 3.46
C LEU A 216 4.58 -21.85 4.47
N PRO A 217 4.28 -22.97 5.17
CA PRO A 217 4.77 -24.33 4.90
C PRO A 217 4.13 -24.96 3.65
N MET A 218 2.96 -24.47 3.23
CA MET A 218 2.24 -24.93 2.06
C MET A 218 1.92 -23.78 1.12
N ASN A 219 2.23 -23.98 -0.15
CA ASN A 219 1.80 -23.12 -1.25
C ASN A 219 0.29 -23.29 -1.48
N PRO A 220 -0.46 -22.21 -1.78
CA PRO A 220 -1.88 -22.29 -2.10
C PRO A 220 -2.26 -23.36 -3.14
N THR A 221 -1.36 -23.65 -4.08
CA THR A 221 -1.57 -24.64 -5.14
C THR A 221 -1.57 -26.10 -4.64
N GLU A 222 -1.05 -26.35 -3.44
CA GLU A 222 -0.98 -27.70 -2.87
C GLU A 222 -2.22 -28.07 -2.05
N TYR A 223 -2.96 -27.10 -1.51
CA TYR A 223 -4.09 -27.36 -0.61
C TYR A 223 -5.44 -26.79 -1.10
N PHE A 224 -5.45 -25.81 -2.01
CA PHE A 224 -6.69 -25.44 -2.67
C PHE A 224 -6.98 -26.37 -3.85
N LYS A 225 -8.26 -26.73 -4.02
CA LYS A 225 -8.72 -27.24 -5.33
C LYS A 225 -8.49 -26.16 -6.40
N PRO A 226 -8.06 -26.50 -7.63
CA PRO A 226 -7.69 -25.51 -8.65
C PRO A 226 -8.76 -24.44 -8.94
N ALA A 227 -10.04 -24.83 -9.01
CA ALA A 227 -11.15 -23.91 -9.21
C ALA A 227 -11.41 -23.00 -7.99
N ALA A 228 -11.19 -23.52 -6.78
CA ALA A 228 -11.34 -22.75 -5.54
C ALA A 228 -10.22 -21.70 -5.40
N LEU A 229 -8.99 -22.03 -5.80
CA LEU A 229 -7.88 -21.07 -5.80
C LEU A 229 -8.16 -19.88 -6.73
N ARG A 230 -8.59 -20.16 -7.97
CA ARG A 230 -8.97 -19.12 -8.95
C ARG A 230 -10.08 -18.22 -8.42
N LYS A 231 -11.12 -18.83 -7.82
CA LYS A 231 -12.21 -18.10 -7.17
C LYS A 231 -11.72 -17.26 -5.99
N PHE A 232 -10.80 -17.79 -5.19
CA PHE A 232 -10.22 -17.10 -4.03
C PHE A 232 -9.39 -15.88 -4.46
N ILE A 233 -8.55 -16.01 -5.49
CA ILE A 233 -7.78 -14.88 -6.06
C ILE A 233 -8.75 -13.81 -6.59
N LYS A 234 -9.76 -14.21 -7.36
CA LYS A 234 -10.74 -13.28 -7.97
C LYS A 234 -11.59 -12.56 -6.93
N ASN A 235 -12.06 -13.26 -5.90
CA ASN A 235 -12.86 -12.71 -4.81
C ASN A 235 -12.77 -13.58 -3.54
N PRO A 236 -11.89 -13.24 -2.58
CA PRO A 236 -11.71 -13.98 -1.34
C PRO A 236 -13.00 -14.20 -0.56
N ALA A 237 -13.85 -13.17 -0.48
CA ALA A 237 -15.12 -13.20 0.26
C ALA A 237 -16.12 -14.22 -0.32
N SER A 238 -16.01 -14.54 -1.62
CA SER A 238 -16.86 -15.55 -2.27
C SER A 238 -16.50 -17.00 -1.92
N VAL A 239 -15.37 -17.20 -1.23
CA VAL A 239 -14.88 -18.50 -0.78
C VAL A 239 -14.98 -18.60 0.75
N ARG A 240 -14.58 -17.54 1.47
CA ARG A 240 -14.64 -17.48 2.94
C ARG A 240 -14.72 -16.02 3.40
N GLU A 241 -15.43 -15.77 4.49
CA GLU A 241 -15.55 -14.43 5.07
C GLU A 241 -15.54 -14.48 6.60
N TRP A 242 -14.80 -13.55 7.22
CA TRP A 242 -14.81 -13.29 8.66
C TRP A 242 -14.54 -11.80 8.93
N SER A 243 -14.76 -11.35 10.16
CA SER A 243 -14.64 -9.93 10.56
C SER A 243 -13.29 -9.32 10.22
N ASP A 244 -12.20 -10.05 10.51
CA ASP A 244 -10.83 -9.53 10.45
C ASP A 244 -10.10 -9.84 9.14
N MET A 245 -10.82 -10.27 8.11
CA MET A 245 -10.24 -10.56 6.80
C MET A 245 -9.63 -9.30 6.17
N LYS A 246 -8.32 -9.36 5.90
CA LYS A 246 -7.53 -8.27 5.30
C LYS A 246 -7.56 -8.26 3.78
N MET A 247 -7.49 -9.44 3.16
CA MET A 247 -7.54 -9.62 1.70
C MET A 247 -8.98 -9.42 1.20
N ARG A 248 -9.37 -8.15 1.04
CA ARG A 248 -10.69 -7.73 0.54
C ARG A 248 -10.50 -6.82 -0.67
N TRP A 249 -11.14 -7.15 -1.78
CA TRP A 249 -11.16 -6.29 -2.96
C TRP A 249 -12.21 -5.19 -2.78
N VAL A 250 -11.77 -3.96 -3.01
CA VAL A 250 -12.60 -2.75 -2.93
C VAL A 250 -13.13 -2.30 -4.30
N ALA A 251 -12.74 -3.01 -5.36
CA ALA A 251 -13.16 -2.76 -6.73
C ALA A 251 -13.58 -4.05 -7.44
N GLU A 252 -14.66 -3.98 -8.21
CA GLU A 252 -15.08 -5.04 -9.13
C GLU A 252 -14.10 -5.19 -10.29
N ASN A 253 -14.03 -6.38 -10.90
CA ASN A 253 -13.21 -6.66 -12.07
C ASN A 253 -11.72 -6.30 -11.92
N THR A 254 -11.19 -6.40 -10.69
CA THR A 254 -9.77 -6.14 -10.39
C THR A 254 -8.82 -7.10 -11.13
N TRP A 255 -9.32 -8.29 -11.45
CA TRP A 255 -8.57 -9.41 -12.03
C TRP A 255 -9.15 -9.82 -13.38
N SER A 256 -8.29 -9.94 -14.39
CA SER A 256 -8.62 -10.67 -15.61
C SER A 256 -8.41 -12.17 -15.40
N ASP A 257 -9.10 -13.01 -16.17
CA ASP A 257 -8.89 -14.46 -16.08
C ASP A 257 -7.46 -14.85 -16.51
N GLN A 258 -6.88 -14.12 -17.48
CA GLN A 258 -5.48 -14.30 -17.88
C GLN A 258 -4.50 -14.01 -16.74
N ASP A 259 -4.68 -12.90 -15.99
CA ASP A 259 -3.83 -12.57 -14.84
C ASP A 259 -3.86 -13.68 -13.78
N ILE A 260 -5.05 -14.26 -13.56
CA ILE A 260 -5.22 -15.36 -12.61
C ILE A 260 -4.47 -16.61 -13.11
N GLU A 261 -4.61 -16.99 -14.38
CA GLU A 261 -3.93 -18.17 -14.92
C GLU A 261 -2.40 -18.06 -14.83
N VAL A 262 -1.82 -16.91 -15.23
CA VAL A 262 -0.36 -16.73 -15.14
C VAL A 262 0.12 -16.65 -13.70
N LEU A 263 -0.65 -16.04 -12.80
CA LEU A 263 -0.33 -16.02 -11.36
C LEU A 263 -0.32 -17.43 -10.78
N VAL A 264 -1.31 -18.26 -11.13
CA VAL A 264 -1.34 -19.67 -10.70
C VAL A 264 -0.13 -20.43 -11.23
N ALA A 265 0.23 -20.25 -12.51
CA ALA A 265 1.43 -20.89 -13.08
C ALA A 265 2.72 -20.49 -12.34
N TYR A 266 2.85 -19.21 -11.96
CA TYR A 266 3.98 -18.76 -11.13
C TYR A 266 3.95 -19.39 -9.73
N LEU A 267 2.80 -19.45 -9.06
CA LEU A 267 2.69 -20.07 -7.74
C LEU A 267 3.01 -21.58 -7.78
N GLU A 268 2.55 -22.29 -8.81
CA GLU A 268 2.86 -23.72 -9.03
C GLU A 268 4.37 -23.91 -9.26
N HIS A 269 4.98 -23.06 -10.09
CA HIS A 269 6.43 -23.04 -10.31
C HIS A 269 7.22 -22.82 -9.01
N MET A 270 6.73 -21.93 -8.14
CA MET A 270 7.39 -21.65 -6.86
C MET A 270 7.15 -22.75 -5.82
N ALA A 271 6.04 -23.50 -5.91
CA ALA A 271 5.80 -24.66 -5.05
C ALA A 271 6.88 -25.75 -5.22
N SER A 272 7.40 -25.96 -6.43
CA SER A 272 8.53 -26.87 -6.68
C SER A 272 9.90 -26.29 -6.27
N ARG A 273 9.92 -25.09 -5.70
CA ARG A 273 11.10 -24.30 -5.32
C ARG A 273 11.00 -23.76 -3.90
N LYS A 274 10.30 -24.48 -3.03
CA LYS A 274 10.26 -24.15 -1.61
C LYS A 274 11.66 -24.20 -1.02
N LEU A 275 11.98 -23.18 -0.25
CA LEU A 275 13.17 -23.17 0.57
C LEU A 275 12.76 -23.70 1.95
N THR A 276 12.97 -25.00 2.17
CA THR A 276 12.83 -25.60 3.49
C THR A 276 14.00 -25.15 4.34
N ASN A 277 13.71 -24.62 5.53
CA ASN A 277 14.72 -24.38 6.57
C ASN A 277 15.33 -25.71 7.03
#